data_AF-A0AAD8HJV3-F1
#
_entry.id   AF-A0AAD8HJV3-F1
#
_cell.length_a   1.000
_cell.length_b   1.000
_cell.length_c   1.000
_cell.angle_alpha   90.00
_cell.angle_beta   90.00
_cell.angle_gamma   90.00
#
_symmetry.space_group_name_H-M   'P 1'
#
loop_
_entity.id
_entity.type
_entity.pdbx_description
1 polymer ?
#
loop_
_entity_poly.entity_id
_entity_poly.type
_entity_poly.pdbx_seq_one_letter_code
_entity_poly.pdbx_strand_id
1 'polypeptide(L)'
;MRRRCMATPTPPLPVEHLLLVSSSFAVSCSPGNEFAYGAGSINLESALNPGLVSEESYDHFKEYVNDEREIFELNLPSFATSFSYSRGECKRKFPRKLKDVNVSDGSEVGLHL
;
A
#
# COMPACT_ATOMS: atom_id res chain seq x y z
N MET A 1 -0.21 46.83 -10.01
CA MET A 1 0.55 45.69 -9.46
C MET A 1 -0.41 44.54 -9.16
N ARG A 2 -0.42 43.46 -9.94
CA ARG A 2 -1.24 42.26 -9.66
C ARG A 2 -0.36 41.27 -8.89
N ARG A 3 -0.74 40.91 -7.66
CA ARG A 3 -0.09 39.86 -6.89
C ARG A 3 -0.38 38.53 -7.59
N ARG A 4 0.66 37.90 -8.12
CA ARG A 4 0.61 36.55 -8.67
C ARG A 4 0.60 35.62 -7.47
N CYS A 5 -0.53 34.96 -7.18
CA CYS A 5 -0.58 33.91 -6.18
C CYS A 5 0.41 32.82 -6.62
N MET A 6 1.50 32.66 -5.88
CA MET A 6 2.40 31.53 -6.05
C MET A 6 1.60 30.30 -5.61
N ALA A 7 1.22 29.45 -6.56
CA ALA A 7 0.74 28.12 -6.24
C ALA A 7 1.89 27.40 -5.53
N THR A 8 1.70 27.06 -4.26
CA THR A 8 2.64 26.21 -3.53
C THR A 8 2.74 24.88 -4.29
N PRO A 9 3.95 24.37 -4.57
CA PRO A 9 4.09 23.07 -5.22
C PRO A 9 3.45 22.02 -4.32
N THR A 10 2.38 21.39 -4.80
CA THR A 10 1.78 20.22 -4.15
C THR A 10 2.88 19.15 -4.10
N PRO A 11 3.25 18.63 -2.91
CA PRO A 11 4.21 17.54 -2.86
C PRO A 11 3.67 16.35 -3.68
N PRO A 12 4.53 15.60 -4.38
CA PRO A 12 4.09 14.41 -5.09
C PRO A 12 3.43 13.45 -4.10
N LEU A 13 2.23 12.97 -4.45
CA LEU A 13 1.53 11.98 -3.64
C LEU A 13 2.42 10.73 -3.52
N PRO A 14 2.69 10.22 -2.30
CA PRO A 14 3.42 8.97 -2.13
C PRO A 14 2.71 7.83 -2.87
N VAL A 15 3.47 7.00 -3.56
CA VAL A 15 2.95 5.85 -4.33
C VAL A 15 2.12 4.89 -3.49
N GLU A 16 2.42 4.79 -2.20
CA GLU A 16 1.72 3.96 -1.22
C GLU A 16 0.26 4.39 -1.03
N HIS A 17 -0.03 5.68 -1.12
CA HIS A 17 -1.39 6.21 -0.98
C HIS A 17 -2.26 5.82 -2.17
N LEU A 18 -1.67 5.75 -3.37
CA LEU A 18 -2.38 5.45 -4.60
C LEU A 18 -2.85 3.99 -4.65
N LEU A 19 -2.04 3.06 -4.15
CA LEU A 19 -2.35 1.63 -4.21
C LEU A 19 -3.53 1.26 -3.30
N LEU A 20 -3.59 1.79 -2.08
CA LEU A 20 -4.65 1.49 -1.11
C LEU A 20 -6.03 2.00 -1.54
N VAL A 21 -6.08 3.09 -2.31
CA VAL A 21 -7.33 3.77 -2.72
C VAL A 21 -7.71 3.51 -4.18
N SER A 22 -6.96 2.65 -4.88
CA SER A 22 -7.22 2.32 -6.27
C SER A 22 -8.61 1.68 -6.42
N SER A 23 -9.28 2.00 -7.52
CA SER A 23 -10.57 1.40 -7.85
C SER A 23 -10.36 0.06 -8.54
N SER A 24 -10.95 -1.00 -8.00
CA SER A 24 -10.83 -2.34 -8.58
C SER A 24 -11.49 -2.40 -9.96
N PHE A 25 -10.82 -3.06 -10.91
CA PHE A 25 -11.45 -3.42 -12.17
C PHE A 25 -12.38 -4.62 -11.96
N ALA A 26 -13.55 -4.58 -12.60
CA ALA A 26 -14.40 -5.76 -12.66
C ALA A 26 -13.70 -6.85 -13.49
N VAL A 27 -13.46 -8.00 -12.87
CA VAL A 27 -12.83 -9.19 -13.50
C VAL A 27 -13.55 -9.62 -14.79
N SER A 28 -14.84 -9.31 -14.92
CA SER A 28 -15.65 -9.58 -16.12
C SER A 28 -15.45 -8.59 -17.28
N CYS A 29 -14.94 -7.39 -17.02
CA CYS A 29 -14.82 -6.32 -18.02
C CYS A 29 -13.39 -6.15 -18.55
N SER A 30 -12.39 -6.65 -17.82
CA SER A 30 -10.99 -6.66 -18.25
C SER A 30 -10.39 -8.03 -17.91
N PRO A 31 -9.97 -8.84 -18.89
CA PRO A 31 -9.41 -10.19 -18.64
C PRO A 31 -8.02 -10.18 -17.96
N GLY A 32 -7.63 -9.07 -17.33
CA GLY A 32 -6.42 -8.97 -16.52
C GLY A 32 -6.73 -9.15 -15.04
N ASN A 33 -5.83 -9.83 -14.35
CA ASN A 33 -5.84 -10.00 -12.90
C ASN A 33 -4.87 -9.00 -12.24
N GLU A 34 -4.54 -9.20 -10.97
CA GLU A 34 -3.61 -8.38 -10.20
C GLU A 34 -2.21 -8.32 -10.85
N PHE A 35 -1.85 -9.30 -11.68
CA PHE A 35 -0.58 -9.26 -12.43
C PHE A 35 -0.61 -8.31 -13.65
N ALA A 36 -1.80 -7.95 -14.14
CA ALA A 36 -1.96 -7.00 -15.25
C ALA A 36 -2.13 -5.56 -14.75
N TYR A 37 -2.88 -5.37 -13.66
CA TYR A 37 -3.29 -4.02 -13.20
C TYR A 37 -3.02 -3.73 -11.72
N GLY A 38 -2.40 -4.66 -10.98
CA GLY A 38 -2.13 -4.48 -9.55
C GLY A 38 -3.43 -4.24 -8.76
N ALA A 39 -3.46 -3.13 -8.00
CA ALA A 39 -4.62 -2.74 -7.20
C ALA A 39 -5.79 -2.16 -8.03
N GLY A 40 -5.58 -1.86 -9.31
CA GLY A 40 -6.61 -1.35 -10.22
C GLY A 40 -6.30 0.06 -10.76
N SER A 41 -7.36 0.82 -11.05
CA SER A 41 -7.23 2.17 -11.61
C SER A 41 -6.91 3.18 -10.52
N ILE A 42 -5.97 4.08 -10.80
CA ILE A 42 -5.62 5.18 -9.90
C ILE A 42 -6.85 6.05 -9.62
N ASN A 43 -7.08 6.36 -8.34
CA ASN A 43 -8.05 7.36 -7.89
C ASN A 43 -7.31 8.49 -7.16
N LEU A 44 -7.11 9.61 -7.85
CA LEU A 44 -6.35 10.75 -7.32
C LEU A 44 -7.07 11.47 -6.18
N GLU A 45 -8.40 11.54 -6.22
CA GLU A 45 -9.19 12.23 -5.20
C GLU A 45 -9.07 11.50 -3.86
N SER A 46 -9.19 10.18 -3.87
CA SER A 46 -9.05 9.37 -2.66
C SER A 46 -7.60 9.31 -2.17
N ALA A 47 -6.61 9.42 -3.04
CA ALA A 47 -5.19 9.39 -2.66
C ALA A 47 -4.71 10.62 -1.88
N LEU A 48 -5.43 11.73 -1.98
CA LEU A 48 -5.15 12.94 -1.20
C LEU A 48 -5.46 12.76 0.29
N ASN A 49 -6.44 11.92 0.61
CA ASN A 49 -6.81 11.58 1.98
C ASN A 49 -7.14 10.08 2.09
N PRO A 50 -6.11 9.21 2.14
CA PRO A 50 -6.29 7.77 2.13
C PRO A 50 -6.81 7.21 3.47
N GLY A 51 -6.84 8.02 4.53
CA GLY A 51 -7.15 7.57 5.89
C GLY A 51 -5.99 6.79 6.49
N LEU A 52 -5.75 5.58 5.99
CA LEU A 52 -4.66 4.71 6.42
C LEU A 52 -3.61 4.54 5.33
N VAL A 53 -2.35 4.42 5.73
CA VAL A 53 -1.22 4.14 4.83
C VAL A 53 -0.37 2.99 5.36
N SER A 54 0.29 2.30 4.44
CA SER A 54 1.26 1.26 4.73
C SER A 54 2.63 1.81 4.35
N GLU A 55 3.41 2.23 5.36
CA GLU A 55 4.76 2.75 5.15
C GLU A 55 5.76 1.58 5.27
N GLU A 56 6.61 1.40 4.26
CA GLU A 56 7.74 0.47 4.32
C GLU A 56 9.07 1.23 4.47
N SER A 57 9.95 0.72 5.33
CA SER A 57 11.27 1.31 5.57
C SER A 57 12.32 0.75 4.61
N TYR A 58 13.31 1.59 4.29
CA TYR A 58 14.47 1.16 3.50
C TYR A 58 15.25 0.04 4.19
N ASP A 59 15.37 0.09 5.52
CA ASP A 59 16.12 -0.91 6.29
C ASP A 59 15.48 -2.30 6.18
N HIS A 60 14.15 -2.40 6.33
CA HIS A 60 13.44 -3.66 6.11
C HIS A 60 13.61 -4.18 4.68
N PHE A 61 13.55 -3.30 3.67
CA PHE A 61 13.76 -3.70 2.29
C PHE A 61 15.19 -4.21 2.07
N LYS A 62 16.18 -3.57 2.71
CA LYS A 62 17.57 -4.00 2.66
C LYS A 62 17.79 -5.35 3.33
N GLU A 63 17.19 -5.59 4.50
CA GLU A 63 17.19 -6.90 5.17
C GLU A 63 16.61 -7.99 4.26
N TYR A 64 15.50 -7.69 3.57
CA TYR A 64 14.91 -8.63 2.59
C TYR A 64 15.87 -8.95 1.45
N VAL A 65 16.52 -7.94 0.86
CA VAL A 65 17.51 -8.14 -0.22
C VAL A 65 18.72 -8.96 0.25
N ASN A 66 19.06 -8.88 1.54
CA ASN A 66 20.15 -9.63 2.14
C ASN A 66 19.74 -11.03 2.65
N ASP A 67 18.52 -11.49 2.36
CA ASP A 67 17.95 -12.74 2.87
C ASP A 67 17.85 -12.82 4.42
N GLU A 68 17.82 -11.68 5.10
CA GLU A 68 17.67 -11.57 6.56
C GLU A 68 16.20 -11.42 7.00
N ARG A 69 15.29 -11.22 6.02
CA ARG A 69 13.85 -11.02 6.21
C ARG A 69 13.05 -11.72 5.12
N GLU A 70 11.91 -12.32 5.47
CA GLU A 70 11.00 -12.87 4.46
C GLU A 70 10.19 -11.77 3.77
N ILE A 71 9.92 -11.91 2.46
CA ILE A 71 9.06 -10.98 1.69
C ILE A 71 7.69 -10.77 2.34
N PHE A 72 7.17 -11.78 3.04
CA PHE A 72 5.86 -11.74 3.68
C PHE A 72 5.80 -10.78 4.88
N GLU A 73 6.96 -10.45 5.44
CA GLU A 73 7.10 -9.54 6.57
C GLU A 73 7.25 -8.08 6.15
N LEU A 74 7.47 -7.81 4.85
CA LEU A 74 7.46 -6.45 4.32
C LEU A 74 6.05 -5.85 4.43
N ASN A 75 5.96 -4.60 4.86
CA ASN A 75 4.75 -3.82 5.01
C ASN A 75 4.22 -3.27 3.67
N LEU A 76 4.08 -4.17 2.70
CA LEU A 76 3.58 -3.83 1.37
C LEU A 76 2.06 -3.68 1.37
N PRO A 77 1.49 -2.75 0.57
CA PRO A 77 0.05 -2.54 0.45
C PRO A 77 -0.67 -3.65 -0.33
N SER A 78 0.03 -4.75 -0.64
CA SER A 78 -0.51 -5.91 -1.34
C SER A 78 -0.01 -7.21 -0.70
N PHE A 79 -0.73 -8.30 -1.02
CA PHE A 79 -0.41 -9.65 -0.59
C PHE A 79 -0.19 -10.52 -1.84
N ALA A 80 0.91 -11.27 -1.85
CA ALA A 80 1.21 -12.22 -2.91
C ALA A 80 1.75 -13.52 -2.30
N THR A 81 1.33 -14.65 -2.85
CA THR A 81 1.85 -15.96 -2.47
C THR A 81 2.02 -16.82 -3.71
N SER A 82 3.02 -17.69 -3.69
CA SER A 82 3.23 -18.70 -4.73
C SER A 82 3.09 -20.08 -4.10
N PHE A 83 2.40 -20.97 -4.79
CA PHE A 83 2.15 -22.33 -4.33
C PHE A 83 2.51 -23.33 -5.42
N SER A 84 3.01 -24.49 -4.98
CA SER A 84 3.26 -25.62 -5.86
C SER A 84 1.99 -26.46 -6.00
N TYR A 85 1.62 -26.79 -7.24
CA TYR A 85 0.42 -27.59 -7.56
C TYR A 85 0.40 -28.99 -6.92
N SER A 86 1.55 -29.50 -6.47
CA SER A 86 1.70 -30.88 -6.01
C SER A 86 1.61 -31.07 -4.48
N ARG A 87 1.25 -30.06 -3.69
CA ARG A 87 1.23 -30.16 -2.22
C ARG A 87 0.08 -29.43 -1.55
N GLY A 88 -0.82 -30.23 -0.96
CA GLY A 88 -1.50 -29.97 0.33
C GLY A 88 -2.13 -28.59 0.59
N GLU A 89 -2.35 -28.31 1.88
CA GLU A 89 -2.85 -27.02 2.39
C GLU A 89 -1.66 -26.05 2.59
N CYS A 90 -1.79 -24.80 2.13
CA CYS A 90 -0.80 -23.75 2.36
C CYS A 90 -1.34 -22.73 3.36
N LYS A 91 -0.66 -22.58 4.50
CA LYS A 91 -0.94 -21.54 5.50
C LYS A 91 0.19 -20.52 5.49
N ARG A 92 -0.12 -19.27 5.17
CA ARG A 92 0.83 -18.16 5.19
C ARG A 92 0.23 -16.97 5.96
N LYS A 93 1.06 -16.31 6.77
CA LYS A 93 0.70 -15.09 7.51
C LYS A 93 1.47 -13.90 6.92
N PHE A 94 0.83 -12.73 6.91
CA PHE A 94 1.36 -11.50 6.35
C PHE A 94 1.14 -10.37 7.36
N PRO A 95 2.06 -10.14 8.30
CA PRO A 95 1.92 -9.05 9.25
C PRO A 95 1.97 -7.70 8.51
N ARG A 96 1.09 -6.76 8.89
CA ARG A 96 1.04 -5.39 8.34
C ARG A 96 0.85 -4.39 9.46
N LYS A 97 1.44 -3.20 9.30
CA LYS A 97 1.28 -2.05 10.17
C LYS A 97 0.66 -0.93 9.36
N LEU A 98 -0.53 -0.50 9.77
CA LEU A 98 -1.22 0.63 9.15
C LEU A 98 -1.05 1.84 10.04
N LYS A 99 -0.78 2.98 9.41
CA LYS A 99 -0.65 4.28 10.07
C LYS A 99 -1.82 5.16 9.64
N ASP A 100 -2.50 5.76 10.60
CA ASP A 100 -3.52 6.77 10.33
C ASP A 100 -2.85 8.10 9.98
N VAL A 101 -3.18 8.65 8.82
CA VAL A 101 -2.65 9.92 8.32
C VAL A 101 -3.39 11.11 8.91
N ASN A 102 -4.61 10.90 9.43
CA ASN A 102 -5.44 11.93 10.03
C ASN A 102 -5.16 12.13 11.52
N VAL A 103 -4.44 11.21 12.17
CA VAL A 103 -4.00 11.38 13.55
C VAL A 103 -2.81 12.34 13.58
N SER A 104 -3.06 13.56 14.05
CA SER A 104 -2.00 14.45 14.50
C SER A 104 -1.35 13.80 15.73
N ASP A 105 -0.03 13.58 15.67
CA ASP A 105 0.80 12.96 16.71
C ASP A 105 0.30 13.33 18.12
N GLY A 106 -0.35 12.38 18.80
CA GLY A 106 -1.01 12.70 20.07
C GLY A 106 -2.01 11.70 20.67
N SER A 107 -2.32 10.57 20.04
CA SER A 107 -3.15 9.53 20.70
C SER A 107 -2.90 8.14 20.11
N GLU A 108 -2.15 7.30 20.81
CA GLU A 108 -2.15 5.85 20.59
C GLU A 108 -3.56 5.31 20.85
N VAL A 109 -4.19 4.75 19.82
CA VAL A 109 -5.41 3.97 19.98
C VAL A 109 -5.05 2.51 19.72
N GLY A 110 -4.76 1.78 20.79
CA GLY A 110 -4.61 0.33 20.74
C GLY A 110 -5.94 -0.31 20.38
N LEU A 111 -6.04 -0.92 19.19
CA LEU A 111 -7.16 -1.78 18.84
C LEU A 111 -6.83 -3.21 19.27
N HIS A 112 -7.46 -3.63 20.38
CA HIS A 112 -7.61 -5.03 20.73
C HIS A 112 -8.77 -5.62 19.91
N LEU A 113 -8.46 -6.61 19.06
CA LEU A 113 -9.42 -7.55 18.50
C LEU A 113 -9.60 -8.75 19.44
#